data_AF-A0A832VFP9-F1
#
_entry.id   AF-A0A832VFP9-F1
#
_cell.length_a   1.000
_cell.length_b   1.000
_cell.length_c   1.000
_cell.angle_alpha   90.00
_cell.angle_beta   90.00
_cell.angle_gamma   90.00
#
_symmetry.space_group_name_H-M   'P 1'
#
loop_
_entity.id
_entity.type
_entity.pdbx_description
1 polymer ?
#
loop_
_entity_poly.entity_id
_entity_poly.type
_entity_poly.pdbx_seq_one_letter_code
_entity_poly.pdbx_strand_id
1 'polypeptide(L)'
;MPLDVIEEKNLNDAIKYALDYPSMVLTHAKSSSPSGSLIDVAYGLYIGYISGVFFDGFLQRNKRFLNDGEVSHYNQIINEQSQTIKMTIKASLHL
;
A
#
# COMPACT_ATOMS: atom_id res chain seq x y z
N MET A 1 -7.51 19.36 3.36
CA MET A 1 -6.26 19.67 4.08
C MET A 1 -5.28 18.55 3.78
N PRO A 2 -3.99 18.86 3.65
CA PRO A 2 -2.97 17.83 3.51
C PRO A 2 -2.83 17.03 4.81
N LEU A 3 -2.40 15.77 4.70
CA LEU A 3 -1.83 15.02 5.82
C LEU A 3 -0.73 15.84 6.48
N ASP A 4 -0.55 15.66 7.80
CA ASP A 4 0.58 16.28 8.47
C ASP A 4 1.90 15.52 8.17
N VAL A 5 3.04 16.12 8.53
CA VAL A 5 4.37 15.57 8.24
C VAL A 5 4.57 14.19 8.90
N ILE A 6 3.93 13.94 10.04
CA ILE A 6 4.04 12.67 10.76
C ILE A 6 3.22 11.59 10.04
N GLU A 7 2.04 11.94 9.54
CA GLU A 7 1.14 11.06 8.80
C GLU A 7 1.69 10.72 7.42
N GLU A 8 2.24 11.69 6.69
CA GLU A 8 2.95 11.43 5.44
C GLU A 8 4.13 10.48 5.66
N LYS A 9 4.92 10.71 6.72
CA LYS A 9 6.01 9.80 7.08
C LYS A 9 5.49 8.39 7.39
N ASN A 10 4.44 8.26 8.19
CA ASN A 10 3.85 6.97 8.52
C ASN A 10 3.31 6.24 7.27
N LEU A 11 2.71 6.97 6.32
CA LEU A 11 2.25 6.40 5.06
C LEU A 11 3.44 5.89 4.22
N ASN A 12 4.50 6.69 4.11
CA ASN A 12 5.71 6.28 3.40
C ASN A 12 6.40 5.07 4.06
N ASP A 13 6.45 5.03 5.39
CA ASP A 13 6.98 3.89 6.15
C ASP A 13 6.13 2.62 5.94
N ALA A 14 4.80 2.74 5.91
CA ALA A 14 3.89 1.64 5.62
C ALA A 14 4.06 1.11 4.17
N ILE A 15 4.20 2.01 3.20
CA ILE A 15 4.49 1.65 1.80
C ILE A 15 5.81 0.89 1.72
N LYS A 16 6.87 1.44 2.32
CA LYS A 16 8.20 0.81 2.31
C LYS A 16 8.18 -0.55 2.98
N TYR A 17 7.59 -0.66 4.17
CA TYR A 17 7.50 -1.92 4.90
C TYR A 17 6.75 -3.00 4.10
N ALA A 18 5.62 -2.64 3.48
CA ALA A 18 4.87 -3.55 2.63
C ALA A 18 5.73 -4.06 1.46
N LEU A 19 6.44 -3.14 0.80
CA LEU A 19 7.30 -3.43 -0.36
C LEU A 19 8.59 -4.19 -0.02
N ASP A 20 9.13 -4.02 1.20
CA ASP A 20 10.34 -4.70 1.69
C ASP A 20 10.05 -6.11 2.24
N TYR A 21 8.80 -6.44 2.57
CA TYR A 21 8.37 -7.79 2.97
C TYR A 21 7.48 -8.53 1.93
N PRO A 22 7.91 -8.67 0.66
CA PRO A 22 7.13 -9.34 -0.37
C PRO A 22 6.93 -10.84 -0.18
N SER A 23 7.78 -11.46 0.64
CA SER A 23 7.85 -12.91 0.78
C SER A 23 6.61 -13.54 1.44
N MET A 24 5.83 -12.85 2.27
CA MET A 24 4.64 -13.48 2.86
C MET A 24 3.39 -13.38 1.97
N VAL A 25 3.14 -12.22 1.36
CA VAL A 25 1.92 -12.00 0.56
C VAL A 25 2.03 -12.62 -0.84
N LEU A 26 3.20 -12.54 -1.47
CA LEU A 26 3.40 -13.05 -2.84
C LEU A 26 3.60 -14.57 -2.90
N THR A 27 4.11 -15.19 -1.82
CA THR A 27 4.25 -16.66 -1.74
C THR A 27 2.89 -17.35 -1.76
N HIS A 28 1.86 -16.72 -1.17
CA HIS A 28 0.49 -17.22 -1.23
C HIS A 28 -0.19 -16.94 -2.58
N ALA A 29 0.15 -15.83 -3.25
CA ALA A 29 -0.40 -15.51 -4.55
C ALA A 29 0.13 -16.44 -5.67
N LYS A 30 1.43 -16.80 -5.63
CA LYS A 30 2.08 -17.69 -6.61
C LYS A 30 1.41 -19.07 -6.76
N SER A 31 0.68 -19.55 -5.75
CA SER A 31 0.05 -20.88 -5.79
C SER A 31 -1.26 -20.94 -6.60
N SER A 32 -1.83 -19.80 -7.03
CA SER A 32 -3.28 -19.76 -7.32
C SER A 32 -3.75 -18.99 -8.58
N SER A 33 -2.91 -18.44 -9.46
CA SER A 33 -3.46 -17.70 -10.62
C SER A 33 -2.59 -17.55 -11.88
N PRO A 34 -3.21 -17.31 -13.06
CA PRO A 34 -2.52 -16.98 -14.32
C PRO A 34 -1.82 -15.61 -14.21
N SER A 35 -0.64 -15.52 -14.82
CA SER A 35 0.36 -14.45 -14.67
C SER A 35 -0.13 -13.01 -14.88
N GLY A 36 -1.15 -12.77 -15.71
CA GLY A 36 -1.74 -11.43 -15.90
C GLY A 36 -2.63 -10.97 -14.74
N SER A 37 -3.45 -11.89 -14.21
CA SER A 37 -4.32 -11.67 -13.03
C SER A 37 -3.51 -11.48 -11.75
N LEU A 38 -2.36 -12.15 -11.66
CA LEU A 38 -1.58 -12.24 -10.44
C LEU A 38 -1.00 -10.88 -10.00
N ILE A 39 -0.56 -10.05 -10.96
CA ILE A 39 -0.01 -8.72 -10.66
C ILE A 39 -1.11 -7.79 -10.13
N ASP A 40 -2.30 -7.82 -10.73
CA ASP A 40 -3.42 -6.98 -10.29
C ASP A 40 -3.96 -7.42 -8.93
N VAL A 41 -4.04 -8.74 -8.69
CA VAL A 41 -4.40 -9.30 -7.37
C VAL A 41 -3.36 -8.92 -6.33
N ALA A 42 -2.06 -9.10 -6.62
CA ALA A 42 -0.99 -8.71 -5.71
C ALA A 42 -1.01 -7.20 -5.44
N TYR A 43 -1.23 -6.38 -6.46
CA TYR A 43 -1.36 -4.94 -6.31
C TYR A 43 -2.52 -4.59 -5.38
N GLY A 44 -3.70 -5.18 -5.58
CA GLY A 44 -4.85 -4.99 -4.69
C GLY A 44 -4.57 -5.38 -3.24
N LEU A 45 -3.91 -6.52 -3.01
CA LEU A 45 -3.52 -6.98 -1.67
C LEU A 45 -2.54 -6.01 -0.99
N TYR A 46 -1.57 -5.51 -1.75
CA TYR A 46 -0.58 -4.55 -1.26
C TYR A 46 -1.22 -3.23 -0.87
N ILE A 47 -2.05 -2.66 -1.75
CA ILE A 47 -2.77 -1.42 -1.47
C ILE A 47 -3.70 -1.62 -0.26
N GLY A 48 -4.41 -2.75 -0.18
CA GLY A 48 -5.25 -3.07 0.97
C GLY A 48 -4.47 -3.15 2.29
N TYR A 49 -3.30 -3.78 2.29
CA TYR A 49 -2.42 -3.86 3.47
C TYR A 49 -1.89 -2.48 3.88
N ILE A 50 -1.35 -1.70 2.94
CA ILE A 50 -0.85 -0.34 3.18
C ILE A 50 -1.97 0.53 3.76
N SER A 51 -3.17 0.46 3.17
CA SER A 51 -4.36 1.17 3.66
C SER A 51 -4.67 0.77 5.10
N GLY A 52 -4.77 -0.54 5.37
CA GLY A 52 -5.13 -1.04 6.69
C GLY A 52 -4.18 -0.59 7.80
N VAL A 53 -2.87 -0.73 7.58
CA VAL A 53 -1.83 -0.33 8.55
C VAL A 53 -1.85 1.18 8.78
N PHE A 54 -1.95 1.97 7.71
CA PHE A 54 -1.98 3.42 7.81
C PHE A 54 -3.22 3.91 8.58
N PHE A 55 -4.41 3.42 8.20
CA PHE A 55 -5.68 3.83 8.80
C PHE A 55 -5.80 3.40 10.26
N ASP A 56 -5.36 2.18 10.61
CA ASP A 56 -5.33 1.72 12.00
C ASP A 56 -4.44 2.64 12.86
N GLY A 57 -3.21 2.90 12.40
CA GLY A 57 -2.30 3.80 13.09
C GLY A 57 -2.83 5.23 13.21
N PHE A 58 -3.46 5.75 12.15
CA PHE A 58 -4.10 7.07 12.16
C PHE A 58 -5.24 7.13 13.18
N LEU A 59 -6.15 6.16 13.16
CA LEU A 59 -7.31 6.11 14.04
C LEU A 59 -6.89 5.99 15.51
N GLN A 60 -5.87 5.19 15.79
CA GLN A 60 -5.35 5.02 17.15
C GLN A 60 -4.76 6.32 17.72
N ARG A 61 -4.01 7.08 16.90
CA ARG A 61 -3.35 8.34 17.31
C ARG A 61 -4.32 9.52 17.38
N ASN A 62 -5.15 9.69 16.36
CA ASN A 62 -5.97 10.89 16.19
C ASN A 62 -7.39 10.73 16.73
N LYS A 63 -7.83 9.50 17.04
CA LYS A 63 -9.20 9.18 17.51
C LYS A 63 -10.30 9.72 16.58
N ARG A 64 -10.00 9.84 15.28
CA ARG A 64 -10.91 10.32 14.23
C ARG A 64 -10.61 9.62 12.92
N PHE A 65 -11.49 9.80 11.94
CA PHE A 65 -11.25 9.42 10.55
C PHE A 65 -10.59 10.56 9.76
N LEU A 66 -10.04 10.22 8.59
CA LEU A 66 -9.60 11.22 7.63
C LEU A 66 -10.79 12.06 7.15
N ASN A 67 -10.57 13.34 6.92
CA ASN A 67 -11.51 14.19 6.18
C ASN A 67 -11.28 14.04 4.67
N ASP A 68 -12.23 14.53 3.86
CA ASP A 68 -12.20 14.40 2.39
C ASP A 68 -10.89 14.91 1.75
N GLY A 69 -10.30 15.97 2.31
CA GLY A 69 -9.04 16.50 1.81
C GLY A 69 -7.84 15.60 2.12
N GLU A 70 -7.82 15.00 3.32
CA GLU A 70 -6.78 14.05 3.71
C GLU A 70 -6.91 12.73 2.94
N VAL A 71 -8.14 12.28 2.68
CA VAL A 71 -8.42 11.12 1.81
C VAL A 71 -7.92 11.39 0.38
N SER A 72 -8.19 12.57 -0.15
CA SER A 72 -7.69 12.96 -1.48
C SER A 72 -6.16 12.98 -1.52
N HIS A 73 -5.51 13.50 -0.48
CA HIS A 73 -4.04 13.53 -0.43
C HIS A 73 -3.43 12.12 -0.29
N TYR A 74 -4.03 11.27 0.56
CA TYR A 74 -3.67 9.86 0.66
C TYR A 74 -3.75 9.16 -0.71
N ASN A 75 -4.87 9.33 -1.43
CA ASN A 75 -5.05 8.72 -2.75
C ASN A 75 -4.03 9.24 -3.78
N GLN A 76 -3.65 10.51 -3.69
CA GLN A 76 -2.62 11.08 -4.55
C GLN A 76 -1.26 10.40 -4.32
N ILE A 77 -0.82 10.28 -3.06
CA ILE A 77 0.46 9.63 -2.72
C ILE A 77 0.47 8.17 -3.19
N ILE A 78 -0.63 7.43 -3.00
CA ILE A 78 -0.76 6.06 -3.49
C ILE A 78 -0.67 6.00 -5.03
N ASN A 79 -1.31 6.93 -5.73
CA ASN A 79 -1.24 6.99 -7.20
C ASN A 79 0.18 7.30 -7.70
N GLU A 80 0.88 8.25 -7.07
CA GLU A 80 2.26 8.60 -7.40
C GLU A 80 3.20 7.40 -7.20
N GLN A 81 2.98 6.62 -6.14
CA GLN A 81 3.74 5.41 -5.85
C GLN A 81 3.26 4.17 -6.63
N SER A 82 2.16 4.26 -7.38
CA SER A 82 1.56 3.09 -8.02
C SER A 82 2.50 2.38 -8.98
N GLN A 83 3.32 3.11 -9.73
CA GLN A 83 4.27 2.49 -10.66
C GLN A 83 5.38 1.75 -9.91
N THR A 84 5.92 2.35 -8.85
CA THR A 84 6.92 1.74 -7.97
C THR A 84 6.39 0.45 -7.36
N ILE A 85 5.17 0.48 -6.81
CA ILE A 85 4.51 -0.69 -6.22
C ILE A 85 4.38 -1.80 -7.27
N LYS A 86 3.88 -1.49 -8.47
CA LYS A 86 3.75 -2.48 -9.55
C LYS A 86 5.09 -3.07 -10.00
N MET A 87 6.14 -2.25 -10.11
CA MET A 87 7.48 -2.72 -10.49
C MET A 87 8.10 -3.63 -9.43
N THR A 88 7.99 -3.28 -8.15
CA THR A 88 8.49 -4.11 -7.06
C THR A 88 7.76 -5.46 -6.97
N ILE A 89 6.44 -5.46 -7.20
CA ILE A 89 5.64 -6.70 -7.26
C ILE A 89 6.10 -7.58 -8.42
N LYS A 90 6.28 -7.02 -9.62
CA LYS A 90 6.80 -7.75 -10.80
C LYS A 90 8.16 -8.38 -10.51
N ALA A 91 9.10 -7.58 -10.00
CA ALA A 91 10.44 -8.05 -9.63
C ALA A 91 10.39 -9.20 -8.60
N SER A 92 9.53 -9.08 -7.58
CA SER A 92 9.38 -10.09 -6.53
C SER A 92 8.67 -11.36 -7.00
N LEU A 93 7.79 -11.25 -8.00
CA LEU A 93 7.15 -12.39 -8.65
C LEU A 93 8.04 -13.06 -9.70
N HIS A 94 9.20 -12.49 -10.04
CA HIS A 94 10.03 -12.86 -11.19
C HIS A 94 9.25 -12.81 -12.53
N LEU A 95 8.42 -11.78 -12.69
CA LEU A 95 7.61 -11.49 -13.88
C LEU A 95 8.11 -10.23 -14.61
#